data_AF-A0A966CYT7-F1
#
_entry.id   AF-A0A966CYT7-F1
#
_cell.length_a   1.000
_cell.length_b   1.000
_cell.length_c   1.000
_cell.angle_alpha   90.00
_cell.angle_beta   90.00
_cell.angle_gamma   90.00
#
_symmetry.space_group_name_H-M   'P 1'
#
loop_
_entity.id
_entity.type
_entity.pdbx_description
1 polymer ?
#
loop_
_entity_poly.entity_id
_entity_poly.type
_entity_poly.pdbx_seq_one_letter_code
_entity_poly.pdbx_strand_id
1 'polypeptide(L)' 'LSTHDDHRMAMSLSLLEFGGFRPELDNPGCVAKSFPEFWDRWAGVRP' A
#
# COMPACT_ATOMS: atom_id res chain seq x y z
N LEU A 1 8.98 0.29 -6.05
CA LEU A 1 9.16 1.17 -4.87
C LEU A 1 9.45 0.29 -3.66
N SER A 2 10.38 0.69 -2.79
CA SER A 2 10.72 -0.15 -1.62
C SER A 2 9.85 0.18 -0.41
N THR A 3 9.36 -0.88 0.23
CA THR A 3 8.57 -0.82 1.47
C THR A 3 9.43 -0.93 2.72
N HIS A 4 10.69 -1.37 2.59
CA HIS A 4 11.61 -1.59 3.72
C HIS A 4 11.04 -2.48 4.83
N ASP A 5 10.17 -3.44 4.46
CA ASP A 5 9.40 -4.28 5.38
C ASP A 5 8.57 -3.50 6.43
N ASP A 6 8.30 -2.22 6.16
CA ASP A 6 7.48 -1.36 6.99
C ASP A 6 6.08 -1.20 6.38
N HIS A 7 5.06 -1.68 7.10
CA HIS A 7 3.66 -1.54 6.70
C HIS A 7 3.26 -0.09 6.44
N ARG A 8 3.88 0.88 7.13
CA ARG A 8 3.55 2.30 7.02
C ARG A 8 4.02 2.84 5.68
N MET A 9 5.18 2.39 5.21
CA MET A 9 5.70 2.74 3.90
C MET A 9 4.79 2.18 2.81
N ALA A 10 4.39 0.91 2.91
CA ALA A 10 3.45 0.32 1.94
C ALA A 10 2.11 1.08 1.89
N MET A 11 1.51 1.37 3.04
CA MET A 11 0.26 2.14 3.13
C MET A 11 0.44 3.60 2.63
N SER A 12 1.55 4.27 2.94
CA SER A 12 1.78 5.66 2.52
C SER A 12 2.02 5.77 1.01
N LEU A 13 2.76 4.82 0.43
CA LEU A 13 3.04 4.79 -1.01
C LEU A 13 1.78 4.51 -1.84
N SER A 14 0.76 3.84 -1.27
CA SER A 14 -0.53 3.63 -1.95
C SER A 14 -1.24 4.94 -2.31
N LEU A 15 -1.02 6.02 -1.53
CA LEU A 15 -1.62 7.33 -1.78
C LEU A 15 -1.15 7.95 -3.12
N LEU A 16 -0.02 7.51 -3.68
CA LEU A 16 0.45 7.95 -4.99
C LEU A 16 -0.54 7.64 -6.11
N GLU A 17 -1.44 6.67 -5.92
CA GLU A 17 -2.52 6.35 -6.86
C GLU A 17 -3.43 7.54 -7.14
N PHE A 18 -3.69 8.38 -6.13
CA PHE A 18 -4.48 9.60 -6.29
C PHE A 18 -3.75 10.70 -7.08
N GLY A 19 -2.42 10.59 -7.23
CA GLY A 19 -1.62 11.43 -8.12
C GLY A 19 -1.58 10.92 -9.57
N GLY A 20 -2.32 9.86 -9.91
CA GLY A 20 -2.29 9.22 -11.23
C GLY A 20 -1.12 8.25 -11.44
N PHE A 21 -0.31 7.98 -10.41
CA PHE A 21 0.75 6.99 -10.48
C PHE A 21 0.19 5.58 -10.20
N ARG A 22 0.86 4.54 -10.70
CA ARG A 22 0.55 3.15 -10.35
C ARG A 22 1.77 2.55 -9.63
N PRO A 23 1.83 2.64 -8.29
CA PRO A 23 2.99 2.21 -7.53
C PRO A 23 3.09 0.67 -7.53
N GLU A 24 4.21 0.14 -8.01
CA GLU A 24 4.57 -1.27 -7.80
C GLU A 24 5.47 -1.36 -6.56
N LEU A 25 5.01 -2.07 -5.53
CA LEU A 25 5.73 -2.25 -4.26
C LEU A 25 6.50 -3.58 -4.26
N ASP A 26 7.70 -3.60 -3.65
CA ASP A 26 8.51 -4.81 -3.52
C ASP A 26 7.92 -5.84 -2.53
N ASN A 27 7.28 -5.38 -1.46
CA ASN A 27 6.60 -6.22 -0.47
C ASN A 27 5.28 -5.58 -0.01
N PRO A 28 4.21 -5.61 -0.83
CA PRO A 28 2.89 -5.12 -0.41
C PRO A 28 2.29 -5.93 0.75
N GLY A 29 2.79 -7.15 1.02
CA GLY A 29 2.31 -8.02 2.09
C GLY A 29 2.71 -7.59 3.51
N CYS A 30 3.69 -6.69 3.66
CA CYS A 30 4.17 -6.23 4.97
C CYS A 30 3.07 -5.54 5.80
N VAL A 31 1.98 -5.07 5.15
CA VAL A 31 0.78 -4.52 5.80
C VAL A 31 0.12 -5.46 6.81
N ALA A 32 0.26 -6.78 6.62
CA ALA A 32 -0.30 -7.80 7.51
C ALA A 32 0.21 -7.73 8.96
N LYS A 33 1.31 -7.00 9.22
CA LYS A 33 1.79 -6.72 10.58
C LYS A 33 0.75 -6.02 11.46
N SER A 34 -0.09 -5.15 10.90
CA SER A 34 -1.09 -4.40 11.68
C SER A 34 -2.45 -4.27 11.01
N PHE A 35 -2.52 -4.44 9.68
CA PHE A 35 -3.75 -4.33 8.93
C PHE A 35 -3.78 -5.33 7.75
N PRO A 36 -4.02 -6.62 8.02
CA PRO A 36 -4.05 -7.68 7.01
C PRO A 36 -5.02 -7.41 5.85
N GLU A 37 -6.16 -6.80 6.13
CA GLU A 37 -7.22 -6.51 5.16
C GLU A 37 -7.01 -5.15 4.45
N PHE A 38 -5.83 -4.53 4.58
CA PHE A 38 -5.58 -3.18 4.04
C PHE A 38 -5.93 -3.08 2.55
N TRP A 39 -5.47 -4.01 1.72
CA TRP A 39 -5.70 -3.95 0.27
C TRP A 39 -7.17 -4.17 -0.13
N ASP A 40 -7.90 -5.01 0.63
CA ASP A 40 -9.34 -5.19 0.43
C ASP A 40 -10.11 -3.91 0.75
N ARG A 41 -9.71 -3.20 1.83
CA ARG A 41 -10.29 -1.89 2.17
C ARG A 41 -9.86 -0.81 1.19
N TRP A 42 -8.61 -0.83 0.76
CA TRP A 42 -8.04 0.11 -0.21
C TRP A 42 -8.77 0.04 -1.55
N ALA A 43 -9.16 -1.16 -2.00
CA ALA A 43 -9.94 -1.36 -3.21
C ALA A 43 -11.27 -0.58 -3.22
N GLY A 44 -11.85 -0.26 -2.06
CA GLY A 44 -13.07 0.54 -1.94
C GLY A 44 -12.87 2.05 -2.05
N VAL A 45 -11.62 2.54 -1.98
CA VAL A 45 -11.32 3.99 -1.98
C VAL A 45 -10.33 4.41 -3.05
N ARG A 46 -9.52 3.49 -3.58
CA ARG A 46 -8.54 3.78 -4.63
C ARG A 46 -9.23 4.28 -5.92
N PRO A 47 -8.60 5.22 -6.66
CA PRO A 47 -9.15 5.78 -7.88
C PRO A 47 -9.18 4.80 -9.07
#